data_AF-A0A3D2I9F8-F1
#
_entry.id   AF-A0A3D2I9F8-F1
#
_cell.length_a   1.000
_cell.length_b   1.000
_cell.length_c   1.000
_cell.angle_alpha   90.00
_cell.angle_beta   90.00
_cell.angle_gamma   90.00
#
_symmetry.space_group_name_H-M   'P 1'
#
loop_
_entity.id
_entity.type
_entity.pdbx_description
1 polymer ?
#
loop_
_entity_poly.entity_id
_entity_poly.type
_entity_poly.pdbx_seq_one_letter_code
_entity_poly.pdbx_strand_id
1 'polypeptide(L)'
;MNEVPEVFPAYRLVAEFADGQRLTFDGLTEQQAQDRMEAAQAQHGDICWYDGVTDQHYENGKYYKLTPQPPEIIVIDLTDCPDEPEKED
;
A
#
# COMPACT_ATOMS: atom_id res chain seq x y z
N MET A 1 21.83 -13.72 -15.65
CA MET A 1 22.02 -12.90 -14.43
C MET A 1 21.32 -13.61 -13.28
N ASN A 2 21.89 -13.64 -12.07
CA ASN A 2 21.11 -14.02 -10.89
C ASN A 2 20.18 -12.83 -10.60
N GLU A 3 18.97 -12.88 -11.15
CA GLU A 3 17.89 -11.95 -10.80
C GLU A 3 17.52 -12.27 -9.35
N VAL A 4 18.16 -11.58 -8.40
CA VAL A 4 17.67 -11.56 -7.03
C VAL A 4 16.31 -10.89 -7.13
N PRO A 5 15.19 -11.59 -6.85
CA PRO A 5 13.90 -10.96 -6.91
C PRO A 5 13.95 -9.73 -5.99
N GLU A 6 13.54 -8.57 -6.49
CA GLU A 6 13.35 -7.38 -5.65
C GLU A 6 12.21 -7.69 -4.68
N VAL A 7 12.58 -8.22 -3.50
CA VAL A 7 11.64 -8.51 -2.43
C VAL A 7 11.33 -7.21 -1.73
N PHE A 8 10.16 -6.66 -2.01
CA PHE A 8 9.65 -5.51 -1.28
C PHE A 8 9.01 -5.99 0.03
N PRO A 9 9.48 -5.52 1.20
CA PRO A 9 8.86 -5.82 2.48
C PRO A 9 7.42 -5.30 2.51
N ALA A 10 6.52 -6.00 3.19
CA ALA A 10 5.09 -5.68 3.17
C ALA A 10 4.76 -4.32 3.80
N TYR A 11 5.55 -3.91 4.81
CA TYR A 11 5.38 -2.65 5.51
C TYR A 11 6.66 -1.81 5.46
N ARG A 12 6.50 -0.51 5.27
CA ARG A 12 7.57 0.47 5.32
C ARG A 12 7.10 1.75 6.02
N LEU A 13 7.73 2.07 7.14
CA LEU A 13 7.48 3.29 7.90
C LEU A 13 8.62 4.27 7.70
N VAL A 14 8.34 5.57 7.81
CA VAL A 14 9.35 6.62 7.90
C VAL A 14 9.18 7.33 9.24
N ALA A 15 10.29 7.62 9.91
CA ALA A 15 10.29 8.37 11.15
C ALA A 15 11.33 9.48 11.12
N GLU A 16 10.99 10.62 11.71
CA GLU A 16 11.91 11.70 12.04
C GLU A 16 12.23 11.66 13.52
N PHE A 17 13.52 11.66 13.82
CA PHE A 17 14.03 11.62 15.18
C PHE A 17 14.43 13.00 15.67
N ALA A 18 14.59 13.14 16.99
CA ALA A 18 15.00 14.38 17.65
C ALA A 18 16.35 14.93 17.17
N ASP A 19 17.23 14.06 16.66
CA ASP A 19 18.48 14.44 16.00
C ASP A 19 18.28 15.12 14.63
N GLY A 20 17.04 15.18 14.12
CA GLY A 20 16.68 15.75 12.82
C GLY A 20 16.86 14.78 11.65
N GLN A 21 17.32 13.56 11.92
CA GLN A 21 17.49 12.52 10.91
C GLN A 21 16.14 11.84 10.59
N ARG A 22 15.92 11.57 9.29
CA ARG A 22 14.80 10.76 8.82
C ARG A 22 15.29 9.39 8.38
N LEU A 23 14.67 8.35 8.91
CA LEU A 23 15.00 6.95 8.58
C LEU A 23 13.75 6.19 8.16
N THR A 24 13.94 5.22 7.27
CA THR A 24 12.88 4.30 6.84
C THR A 24 13.09 2.92 7.45
N PHE A 25 12.02 2.32 7.95
CA PHE A 25 12.02 1.02 8.60
C PHE A 25 11.15 0.05 7.82
N ASP A 26 11.76 -1.01 7.31
CA ASP A 26 11.06 -2.13 6.68
C ASP A 26 10.65 -3.21 7.68
N GLY A 27 9.49 -3.82 7.43
CA GLY A 27 8.99 -4.96 8.18
C GLY A 27 8.06 -5.85 7.34
N LEU A 28 7.99 -7.13 7.70
CA LEU A 28 6.97 -8.03 7.15
C LEU A 28 5.58 -7.73 7.73
N THR A 29 5.52 -7.11 8.91
CA THR A 29 4.32 -6.60 9.56
C THR A 29 4.56 -5.17 10.01
N GLU A 30 3.48 -4.41 10.21
CA GLU A 30 3.56 -3.05 10.75
C GLU A 30 4.29 -3.03 12.10
N GLN A 31 3.96 -3.98 12.98
CA GLN A 31 4.59 -4.11 14.29
C GLN A 31 6.10 -4.32 14.20
N GLN A 32 6.57 -5.08 13.21
CA GLN A 32 8.00 -5.33 13.02
C GLN A 32 8.72 -4.07 12.51
N ALA A 33 8.06 -3.28 11.65
CA ALA A 33 8.60 -1.98 11.25
C ALA A 33 8.63 -1.00 12.44
N GLN A 34 7.61 -1.02 13.30
CA GLN A 34 7.56 -0.20 14.53
C GLN A 34 8.63 -0.59 15.55
N ASP A 35 8.83 -1.89 15.82
CA ASP A 35 9.84 -2.37 16.77
C ASP A 35 11.25 -1.92 16.36
N ARG A 36 11.55 -1.98 15.05
CA ARG A 36 12.81 -1.45 14.49
C ARG A 36 12.93 0.06 14.61
N MET A 37 11.82 0.77 14.43
CA MET A 37 11.74 2.22 14.58
C MET A 37 11.98 2.64 16.04
N GLU A 38 11.35 1.98 17.00
CA GLU A 38 11.60 2.19 18.45
C GLU A 38 13.04 1.83 18.83
N ALA A 39 13.59 0.74 18.31
CA ALA A 39 14.99 0.37 18.56
C ALA A 39 15.98 1.45 18.09
N ALA A 40 15.64 2.20 17.04
CA ALA A 40 16.46 3.31 16.55
C ALA A 40 16.43 4.54 17.49
N GLN A 41 15.45 4.65 18.40
CA GLN A 41 15.42 5.75 19.38
C GLN A 41 16.63 5.74 20.31
N ALA A 42 17.16 4.55 20.61
CA ALA A 42 18.37 4.41 21.42
C ALA A 42 19.61 5.08 20.78
N GLN A 43 19.58 5.33 19.47
CA GLN A 43 20.70 5.89 18.72
C GLN A 43 20.42 7.32 18.20
N HIS A 44 19.19 7.60 17.78
CA HIS A 44 18.83 8.87 17.13
C HIS A 44 18.00 9.81 18.03
N GLY A 45 17.71 9.40 19.27
CA GLY A 45 16.85 10.13 20.19
C GLY A 45 15.37 9.81 20.00
N ASP A 46 14.49 10.55 20.65
CA ASP A 46 13.05 10.28 20.55
C ASP A 46 12.49 10.47 19.13
N ILE A 47 11.48 9.67 18.77
CA ILE A 47 10.73 9.87 17.53
C ILE A 47 9.85 11.10 17.68
N CYS A 48 10.07 12.11 16.85
CA CYS A 48 9.24 13.30 16.83
C CYS A 48 7.93 13.06 16.07
N TRP A 49 8.01 12.36 14.94
CA TRP A 49 6.84 11.90 14.18
C TRP A 49 7.23 10.70 13.32
N TYR A 50 6.23 9.89 12.97
CA TYR A 50 6.37 8.81 12.01
C TYR A 50 5.11 8.73 11.13
N ASP A 51 5.27 8.21 9.92
CA ASP A 51 4.19 8.03 8.95
C ASP A 51 4.46 6.81 8.05
N GLY A 52 3.43 6.37 7.32
CA GLY A 52 3.56 5.32 6.33
C GLY A 52 4.21 5.82 5.05
N VAL A 53 5.25 5.13 4.56
CA VAL A 53 5.89 5.54 3.30
C VAL A 53 4.88 5.46 2.15
N THR A 54 4.76 6.56 1.40
CA THR A 54 3.93 6.62 0.20
C THR A 54 4.85 6.89 -0.99
N ASP A 55 5.06 5.87 -1.83
CA ASP A 55 5.87 5.94 -3.04
C ASP A 55 5.26 5.11 -4.18
N GLN A 56 6.02 4.84 -5.23
CA GLN A 56 5.57 3.97 -6.31
C GLN A 56 5.14 2.59 -5.82
N HIS A 57 5.73 2.07 -4.74
CA HIS A 57 5.55 0.73 -4.19
C HIS A 57 4.72 0.66 -2.92
N TYR A 58 4.48 1.77 -2.25
CA TYR A 58 3.80 1.78 -0.96
C TYR A 58 2.68 2.80 -0.95
N GLU A 59 1.54 2.41 -0.40
CA GLU A 59 0.43 3.30 -0.08
C GLU A 59 0.25 3.28 1.43
N ASN A 60 0.47 4.43 2.09
CA ASN A 60 0.40 4.55 3.55
C ASN A 60 1.24 3.48 4.28
N GLY A 61 2.46 3.23 3.78
CA GLY A 61 3.40 2.26 4.32
C GLY A 61 3.09 0.81 4.00
N LYS A 62 2.04 0.49 3.24
CA LYS A 62 1.70 -0.88 2.82
C LYS A 62 2.07 -1.11 1.36
N TYR A 63 2.73 -2.22 1.08
CA TYR A 63 3.13 -2.56 -0.28
C TYR A 63 1.89 -2.85 -1.16
N TYR A 64 1.66 -2.03 -2.18
CA TYR A 64 0.39 -2.01 -2.93
C TYR A 64 0.15 -3.28 -3.76
N LYS A 65 1.21 -3.98 -4.18
CA LYS A 65 1.10 -5.17 -5.04
C LYS A 65 0.62 -6.42 -4.30
N LEU A 66 0.44 -6.34 -2.97
CA LEU A 66 -0.18 -7.40 -2.18
C LEU A 66 -1.71 -7.33 -2.19
N THR A 67 -2.29 -6.20 -2.61
CA THR A 67 -3.74 -6.14 -2.80
C THR A 67 -4.05 -6.67 -4.21
N PRO A 68 -4.89 -7.72 -4.34
CA PRO A 68 -5.42 -8.06 -5.66
C PRO A 68 -6.15 -6.82 -6.17
N GLN A 69 -5.88 -6.45 -7.43
CA GLN A 69 -6.62 -5.40 -8.11
C GLN A 69 -8.13 -5.62 -7.91
N PRO A 70 -8.89 -4.59 -7.49
CA PRO A 70 -10.32 -4.74 -7.29
C PRO A 70 -10.97 -5.25 -8.59
N PRO A 71 -11.92 -6.20 -8.51
CA PRO A 71 -12.56 -6.72 -9.71
C PRO A 71 -13.27 -5.56 -10.44
N GLU A 72 -13.07 -5.45 -11.75
CA GLU A 72 -13.84 -4.53 -12.58
C GLU A 72 -15.30 -5.01 -12.65
N ILE A 73 -16.23 -4.24 -12.09
CA ILE A 73 -17.67 -4.52 -12.16
C ILE A 73 -18.21 -3.81 -13.41
N ILE A 74 -18.49 -4.58 -14.46
CA ILE A 74 -19.19 -4.07 -15.66
C ILE A 74 -20.68 -4.04 -15.34
N VAL A 75 -21.25 -2.85 -15.21
CA VAL A 75 -22.70 -2.66 -15.05
C VAL A 75 -23.34 -2.67 -16.43
N ILE A 76 -24.05 -3.75 -16.76
CA ILE A 76 -24.84 -3.85 -18.00
C ILE A 76 -26.23 -3.30 -17.70
N ASP A 77 -26.64 -2.25 -18.41
CA ASP A 77 -28.02 -1.75 -18.35
C ASP A 77 -28.93 -2.69 -19.16
N LEU A 78 -29.85 -3.37 -18.48
CA LEU A 78 -30.76 -4.35 -19.08
C LEU A 78 -32.13 -3.74 -19.46
N THR A 79 -32.24 -2.41 -19.47
CA THR A 79 -33.53 -1.72 -19.70
C THR A 79 -33.77 -1.44 -21.20
N ASP A 80 -32.76 -1.67 -22.04
CA ASP A 80 -32.86 -1.58 -23.51
C ASP A 80 -33.21 -2.96 -24.11
N CYS A 81 -34.39 -3.46 -23.74
CA CYS A 81 -35.02 -4.55 -24.49
C CYS A 81 -35.95 -3.91 -25.54
N PRO A 82 -35.65 -3.95 -26.85
CA PRO A 82 -36.59 -3.46 -27.85
C PRO A 82 -37.85 -4.34 -27.82
N ASP A 83 -38.98 -3.70 -27.54
CA ASP A 83 -40.33 -4.28 -27.61
C ASP A 83 -40.55 -4.86 -29.02
N GLU A 84 -40.91 -6.14 -29.10
CA GLU A 84 -41.16 -6.83 -30.37
C GLU A 84 -42.22 -6.07 -31.17
N PRO A 85 -42.01 -5.77 -32.47
CA PRO A 85 -43.04 -5.08 -33.25
C PRO A 85 -44.26 -6.01 -33.40
N GLU A 86 -45.41 -5.54 -32.89
CA GLU A 86 -46.72 -6.13 -33.16
C GLU A 86 -46.89 -6.35 -34.66
N LYS A 87 -47.17 -7.60 -35.05
CA LYS A 87 -47.58 -7.93 -36.42
C LYS A 87 -49.01 -7.43 -36.61
N GLU A 88 -49.16 -6.32 -37.34
CA GLU A 88 -50.45 -5.90 -37.87
C GLU A 88 -50.82 -6.77 -39.09
N ASP A 89 -52.11 -7.12 -39.16
CA ASP A 89 -52.81 -8.15 -39.96
C ASP A 89 -52.67 -8.02 -41.50
#